data_AF-A0A7S4CG68-F1
#
_entry.id   AF-A0A7S4CG68-F1
#
_cell.length_a   1.000
_cell.length_b   1.000
_cell.length_c   1.000
_cell.angle_alpha   90.00
_cell.angle_beta   90.00
_cell.angle_gamma   90.00
#
_symmetry.space_group_name_H-M   'P 1'
#
loop_
_entity.id
_entity.type
_entity.pdbx_description
1 polymer ?
#
loop_
_entity_poly.entity_id
_entity_poly.type
_entity_poly.pdbx_seq_one_letter_code
_entity_poly.pdbx_strand_id
1 'polypeptide(L)'
;ALWGTSLAGGHVLLAAEALGGSVRAVVSQCPSLDGKENLKYNFETKGPFLILRSVIAAVTDAMRGLLGLSAAYIPAVDVAPNFAVLILSEAEQQSYFAKHPINSRPPAPYLGGWENRVPARFILTFSKFRPITAVPHIECPILYVQPSWDSVVPNHLIPVAAQAS
;
A
#
# COMPACT_ATOMS: atom_id res chain seq x y z
N ALA A 1 -20.66 -4.71 -4.01
CA ALA A 1 -19.92 -3.80 -3.13
C ALA A 1 -18.46 -4.18 -3.14
N LEU A 2 -17.54 -3.24 -2.90
CA LEU A 2 -16.10 -3.48 -2.80
C LEU A 2 -15.61 -3.12 -1.39
N TRP A 3 -14.62 -3.86 -0.89
CA TRP A 3 -13.98 -3.58 0.40
C TRP A 3 -12.46 -3.77 0.27
N GLY A 4 -11.68 -2.87 0.87
CA GLY A 4 -10.23 -2.96 0.86
C GLY A 4 -9.59 -2.25 2.05
N THR A 5 -8.43 -2.75 2.48
CA THR A 5 -7.63 -2.19 3.57
C THR A 5 -6.25 -1.75 3.07
N SER A 6 -5.69 -0.67 3.60
CA SER A 6 -4.36 -0.16 3.22
C SER A 6 -4.24 0.09 1.71
N LEU A 7 -3.25 -0.50 1.03
CA LEU A 7 -3.10 -0.42 -0.43
C LEU A 7 -4.36 -0.87 -1.18
N ALA A 8 -5.04 -1.92 -0.70
CA ALA A 8 -6.28 -2.39 -1.30
C ALA A 8 -7.43 -1.40 -1.10
N GLY A 9 -7.42 -0.60 -0.02
CA GLY A 9 -8.38 0.49 0.20
C GLY A 9 -8.34 1.54 -0.90
N GLY A 10 -7.15 1.82 -1.44
CA GLY A 10 -7.00 2.67 -2.64
C GLY A 10 -7.44 1.97 -3.94
N HIS A 11 -7.17 0.67 -4.08
CA HIS A 11 -7.54 -0.08 -5.28
C HIS A 11 -9.05 -0.21 -5.45
N VAL A 12 -9.81 -0.37 -4.37
CA VAL A 12 -11.27 -0.45 -4.46
C VAL A 12 -11.89 0.87 -4.93
N LEU A 13 -11.24 2.02 -4.69
CA LEU A 13 -11.67 3.31 -5.23
C LEU A 13 -11.46 3.37 -6.75
N LEU A 14 -10.26 3.01 -7.21
CA LEU A 14 -9.96 2.92 -8.65
C LEU A 14 -10.87 1.91 -9.36
N ALA A 15 -11.13 0.76 -8.74
CA ALA A 15 -12.02 -0.25 -9.29
C ALA A 15 -13.48 0.23 -9.33
N ALA A 16 -13.94 0.98 -8.33
CA ALA A 16 -15.29 1.54 -8.33
C ALA A 16 -15.49 2.59 -9.43
N GLU A 17 -14.50 3.45 -9.66
CA GLU A 17 -14.50 4.40 -10.78
C GLU A 17 -14.53 3.67 -12.13
N ALA A 18 -13.63 2.69 -12.32
CA ALA A 18 -13.56 1.93 -13.57
C ALA A 18 -14.81 1.07 -13.87
N LEU A 19 -15.50 0.57 -12.86
CA LEU A 19 -16.69 -0.30 -13.01
C LEU A 19 -18.01 0.47 -13.00
N GLY A 20 -17.99 1.77 -12.67
CA GLY A 20 -19.15 2.65 -12.58
C GLY A 20 -20.31 2.06 -11.76
N GLY A 21 -21.54 2.25 -12.24
CA GLY A 21 -22.78 1.78 -11.61
C GLY A 21 -22.88 0.27 -11.30
N SER A 22 -21.93 -0.55 -11.73
CA SER A 22 -21.85 -1.97 -11.31
C SER A 22 -21.46 -2.12 -9.82
N VAL A 23 -20.81 -1.11 -9.24
CA VAL A 23 -20.42 -1.10 -7.83
C VAL A 23 -21.44 -0.33 -7.03
N ARG A 24 -22.16 -1.02 -6.13
CA ARG A 24 -23.23 -0.38 -5.35
C ARG A 24 -22.79 0.36 -4.09
N ALA A 25 -21.60 0.05 -3.58
CA ALA A 25 -21.00 0.65 -2.39
C ALA A 25 -19.51 0.28 -2.28
N VAL A 26 -18.71 1.14 -1.64
CA VAL A 26 -17.30 0.91 -1.32
C VAL A 26 -17.05 1.09 0.17
N VAL A 27 -16.21 0.24 0.75
CA VAL A 27 -15.62 0.44 2.07
C VAL A 27 -14.10 0.50 1.92
N SER A 28 -13.53 1.65 2.20
CA SER A 28 -12.11 1.95 2.06
C SER A 28 -11.49 2.16 3.44
N GLN A 29 -10.84 1.13 3.96
CA GLN A 29 -10.25 1.14 5.30
C GLN A 29 -8.75 1.51 5.25
N CYS A 30 -8.35 2.46 6.11
CA CYS A 30 -6.99 3.02 6.20
C CYS A 30 -6.27 3.16 4.84
N PRO A 31 -6.93 3.75 3.81
CA PRO A 31 -6.44 3.61 2.45
C PRO A 31 -5.15 4.40 2.19
N SER A 32 -4.30 3.83 1.34
CA SER A 32 -3.28 4.61 0.65
C SER A 32 -3.92 5.37 -0.51
N LEU A 33 -3.95 6.71 -0.43
CA LEU A 33 -4.69 7.56 -1.36
C LEU A 33 -3.81 8.29 -2.39
N ASP A 34 -2.55 8.56 -2.07
CA ASP A 34 -1.65 9.30 -2.95
C ASP A 34 -0.17 8.90 -2.74
N GLY A 35 0.40 8.24 -3.74
CA GLY A 35 1.80 7.81 -3.74
C GLY A 35 2.82 8.96 -3.68
N LYS A 36 2.47 10.17 -4.11
CA LYS A 36 3.36 11.34 -4.01
C LYS A 36 3.39 11.88 -2.59
N GLU A 37 2.23 12.00 -1.96
CA GLU A 37 2.15 12.40 -0.55
C GLU A 37 2.77 11.33 0.36
N ASN A 38 2.63 10.05 0.02
CA ASN A 38 3.35 8.97 0.70
C ASN A 38 4.87 9.13 0.58
N LEU A 39 5.39 9.45 -0.62
CA LEU A 39 6.81 9.68 -0.82
C LEU A 39 7.31 10.87 0.03
N LYS A 40 6.57 11.98 0.02
CA LYS A 40 6.87 13.15 0.84
C LYS A 40 6.84 12.82 2.33
N TYR A 41 5.80 12.15 2.80
CA TYR A 41 5.66 11.71 4.18
C TYR A 41 6.83 10.81 4.61
N ASN A 42 7.22 9.83 3.79
CA ASN A 42 8.36 8.95 4.10
C ASN A 42 9.70 9.70 4.06
N PHE A 43 9.85 10.70 3.18
CA PHE A 43 11.04 11.55 3.16
C PHE A 43 11.17 12.34 4.47
N GLU A 44 10.07 12.94 4.95
CA GLU A 44 10.03 13.75 6.17
C GLU A 44 10.20 12.91 7.45
N THR A 45 9.61 11.71 7.48
CA THR A 45 9.56 10.87 8.69
C THR A 45 10.70 9.85 8.78
N LYS A 46 11.20 9.34 7.65
CA LYS A 46 12.21 8.27 7.60
C LYS A 46 13.54 8.72 6.99
N GLY A 47 13.59 9.93 6.44
CA GLY A 47 14.80 10.57 5.96
C GLY A 47 15.19 10.20 4.53
N PRO A 48 16.09 11.00 3.93
CA PRO A 48 16.45 10.92 2.51
C PRO A 48 17.19 9.64 2.13
N PHE A 49 17.95 9.04 3.06
CA PHE A 49 18.74 7.83 2.78
C PHE A 49 17.85 6.62 2.46
N LEU A 50 16.71 6.49 3.15
CA LEU A 50 15.76 5.43 2.84
C LEU A 50 15.20 5.59 1.43
N ILE A 51 14.79 6.81 1.08
CA ILE A 51 14.25 7.12 -0.25
C ILE A 51 15.29 6.83 -1.34
N LEU A 52 16.54 7.21 -1.13
CA LEU A 52 17.62 6.94 -2.09
C LEU A 52 17.83 5.42 -2.28
N ARG A 53 17.87 4.64 -1.20
CA ARG A 53 17.97 3.17 -1.27
C ARG A 53 16.79 2.56 -2.03
N SER A 54 15.58 3.05 -1.79
CA SER A 54 14.37 2.65 -2.50
C SER A 54 14.46 2.91 -4.00
N VAL A 55 14.91 4.09 -4.40
CA VAL A 55 15.05 4.45 -5.82
C VAL A 55 16.10 3.57 -6.50
N ILE A 56 17.26 3.37 -5.87
CA ILE A 56 18.34 2.52 -6.42
C ILE A 56 17.84 1.08 -6.63
N ALA A 57 17.18 0.50 -5.62
CA ALA A 57 16.63 -0.86 -5.72
C ALA A 57 15.58 -0.96 -6.83
N ALA A 58 14.69 0.02 -6.92
CA ALA A 58 13.59 0.01 -7.88
C ALA A 58 14.05 0.22 -9.32
N VAL A 59 15.02 1.12 -9.56
CA VAL A 59 15.63 1.33 -10.88
C VAL A 59 16.45 0.10 -11.30
N THR A 60 17.20 -0.49 -10.37
CA THR A 60 17.95 -1.73 -10.64
C THR A 60 17.02 -2.86 -11.07
N ASP A 61 15.92 -3.07 -10.34
CA ASP A 61 14.92 -4.09 -10.70
C ASP A 61 14.22 -3.77 -12.02
N ALA A 62 13.87 -2.50 -12.28
CA ALA A 62 13.30 -2.08 -13.55
C ALA A 62 14.22 -2.43 -14.74
N MET A 63 15.52 -2.10 -14.65
CA MET A 63 16.52 -2.47 -15.66
C MET A 63 16.63 -3.98 -15.83
N ARG A 64 16.63 -4.76 -14.74
CA ARG A 64 16.63 -6.23 -14.82
C ARG A 64 15.47 -6.76 -15.64
N GLY A 65 14.25 -6.23 -15.44
CA GLY A 65 13.10 -6.66 -16.25
C GLY A 65 13.17 -6.24 -17.71
N LEU A 66 13.74 -5.06 -18.02
CA LEU A 66 14.01 -4.67 -19.40
C LEU A 66 15.01 -5.62 -20.10
N LEU A 67 15.91 -6.21 -19.32
CA LEU A 67 16.88 -7.21 -19.78
C LEU A 67 16.36 -8.66 -19.72
N GLY A 68 15.08 -8.89 -19.39
CA GLY A 68 14.50 -10.23 -19.26
C GLY A 68 15.02 -11.05 -18.07
N LEU A 69 15.72 -10.42 -17.12
CA LEU A 69 16.23 -11.06 -15.92
C LEU A 69 15.13 -11.22 -14.86
N SER A 70 15.32 -12.18 -13.95
CA SER A 70 14.42 -12.36 -12.81
C SER A 70 14.32 -11.10 -11.94
N ALA A 71 13.16 -10.86 -11.36
CA ALA A 71 12.95 -9.71 -10.48
C ALA A 71 13.89 -9.75 -9.28
N ALA A 72 14.45 -8.60 -8.93
CA ALA A 72 15.09 -8.35 -7.65
C ALA A 72 13.99 -8.03 -6.63
N TYR A 73 13.82 -8.91 -5.66
CA TYR A 73 12.81 -8.81 -4.63
C TYR A 73 13.34 -8.09 -3.40
N ILE A 74 12.46 -7.33 -2.75
CA ILE A 74 12.68 -6.70 -1.44
C ILE A 74 11.56 -7.13 -0.50
N PRO A 75 11.77 -7.15 0.83
CA PRO A 75 10.71 -7.47 1.78
C PRO A 75 9.52 -6.51 1.65
N ALA A 76 8.31 -7.05 1.78
CA ALA A 76 7.10 -6.23 1.82
C ALA A 76 6.99 -5.52 3.18
N VAL A 77 7.29 -6.23 4.27
CA VAL A 77 7.24 -5.77 5.65
C VAL A 77 8.53 -6.13 6.37
N ASP A 78 9.15 -5.17 7.05
CA ASP A 78 10.29 -5.38 7.93
C ASP A 78 10.37 -4.27 9.00
N VAL A 79 11.33 -4.34 9.90
CA VAL A 79 11.61 -3.34 10.94
C VAL A 79 12.87 -2.55 10.62
N ALA A 80 12.97 -1.32 11.12
CA ALA A 80 14.22 -0.55 11.02
C ALA A 80 15.36 -1.26 11.80
N PRO A 81 16.62 -1.23 11.32
CA PRO A 81 17.15 -0.48 10.16
C PRO A 81 17.11 -1.27 8.84
N ASN A 82 16.38 -2.39 8.76
CA ASN A 82 16.25 -3.16 7.54
C ASN A 82 15.49 -2.37 6.46
N PHE A 83 15.65 -2.79 5.22
CA PHE A 83 15.05 -2.16 4.07
C PHE A 83 13.83 -2.96 3.57
N ALA A 84 12.66 -2.33 3.54
CA ALA A 84 11.40 -2.91 3.09
C ALA A 84 10.45 -1.83 2.56
N VAL A 85 9.35 -2.25 1.93
CA VAL A 85 8.28 -1.33 1.51
C VAL A 85 7.55 -0.74 2.72
N LEU A 86 7.15 -1.60 3.66
CA LEU A 86 6.55 -1.23 4.93
C LEU A 86 7.59 -1.43 6.03
N ILE A 87 8.12 -0.31 6.53
CA ILE A 87 8.98 -0.30 7.71
C ILE A 87 8.11 -0.01 8.92
N LEU A 88 8.00 -0.98 9.80
CA LEU A 88 7.19 -0.97 11.01
C LEU A 88 8.09 -0.92 12.26
N SER A 89 7.53 -0.53 13.40
CA SER A 89 8.11 -0.86 14.71
C SER A 89 8.00 -2.37 14.98
N GLU A 90 8.78 -2.89 15.93
CA GLU A 90 8.71 -4.30 16.31
C GLU A 90 7.31 -4.72 16.76
N ALA A 91 6.63 -3.87 17.54
CA ALA A 91 5.27 -4.14 18.02
C ALA A 91 4.24 -4.16 16.88
N GLU A 92 4.37 -3.25 15.91
CA GLU A 92 3.52 -3.22 14.71
C GLU A 92 3.77 -4.44 13.82
N GLN A 93 5.04 -4.84 13.63
CA GLN A 93 5.40 -6.04 12.87
C GLN A 93 4.83 -7.29 13.53
N GLN A 94 4.98 -7.42 14.85
CA GLN A 94 4.40 -8.53 15.60
C GLN A 94 2.88 -8.57 15.42
N SER A 95 2.21 -7.42 15.51
CA SER A 95 0.76 -7.31 15.31
C SER A 95 0.33 -7.66 13.89
N TYR A 96 1.11 -7.25 12.88
CA TYR A 96 0.89 -7.59 11.48
C TYR A 96 0.92 -9.11 11.27
N PHE A 97 1.96 -9.77 11.76
CA PHE A 97 2.12 -11.21 11.61
C PHE A 97 1.25 -12.05 12.55
N ALA A 98 0.71 -11.49 13.64
CA ALA A 98 -0.06 -12.24 14.63
C ALA A 98 -1.25 -13.01 14.05
N LYS A 99 -1.87 -12.49 12.98
CA LYS A 99 -3.02 -13.11 12.31
C LYS A 99 -2.66 -13.87 11.02
N HIS A 100 -1.37 -13.97 10.69
CA HIS A 100 -0.95 -14.69 9.50
C HIS A 100 -1.25 -16.19 9.64
N PRO A 101 -1.73 -16.87 8.58
CA PRO A 101 -2.06 -18.30 8.59
C PRO A 101 -0.95 -19.21 9.14
N ILE A 102 0.32 -18.84 8.92
CA ILE A 102 1.44 -19.63 9.45
C ILE A 102 1.50 -19.67 10.99
N ASN A 103 0.91 -18.66 11.64
CA ASN A 103 0.83 -18.53 13.09
C ASN A 103 -0.50 -19.04 13.67
N SER A 104 -1.43 -19.54 12.84
CA SER A 104 -2.69 -20.12 13.32
C SER A 104 -2.48 -21.50 13.96
N ARG A 105 -3.50 -22.00 14.67
CA ARG A 105 -3.50 -23.35 15.26
C ARG A 105 -4.71 -24.14 14.76
N PRO A 106 -4.54 -25.14 13.87
CA PRO A 106 -3.28 -25.56 13.23
C PRO A 106 -2.74 -24.50 12.24
N PRO A 107 -1.43 -24.50 11.91
CA PRO A 107 -0.88 -23.63 10.87
C PRO A 107 -1.56 -23.89 9.54
N ALA A 108 -1.98 -22.82 8.87
CA ALA A 108 -2.58 -22.87 7.54
C ALA A 108 -1.62 -22.24 6.51
N PRO A 109 -1.63 -22.72 5.24
CA PRO A 109 -0.86 -22.08 4.18
C PRO A 109 -1.46 -20.72 3.84
N TYR A 110 -0.64 -19.83 3.28
CA TYR A 110 -1.15 -18.61 2.68
C TYR A 110 -1.98 -18.94 1.44
N LEU A 111 -3.25 -18.51 1.44
CA LEU A 111 -4.08 -18.55 0.24
C LEU A 111 -3.52 -17.56 -0.78
N GLY A 112 -3.48 -17.96 -2.05
CA GLY A 112 -3.00 -17.09 -3.14
C GLY A 112 -1.47 -16.93 -3.21
N GLY A 113 -0.69 -17.75 -2.50
CA GLY A 113 0.76 -17.77 -2.64
C GLY A 113 1.46 -16.53 -2.07
N TRP A 114 0.87 -15.90 -1.04
CA TRP A 114 1.48 -14.74 -0.39
C TRP A 114 2.87 -15.08 0.17
N GLU A 115 3.81 -14.18 -0.06
CA GLU A 115 5.16 -14.20 0.49
C GLU A 115 5.52 -12.78 0.93
N ASN A 116 6.38 -12.65 1.95
CA ASN A 116 6.87 -11.34 2.40
C ASN A 116 7.90 -10.73 1.44
N ARG A 117 7.55 -10.56 0.16
CA ARG A 117 8.42 -9.94 -0.83
C ARG A 117 7.63 -9.33 -1.97
N VAL A 118 8.17 -8.25 -2.52
CA VAL A 118 7.67 -7.62 -3.75
C VAL A 118 8.84 -7.33 -4.69
N PRO A 119 8.62 -7.32 -6.02
CA PRO A 119 9.61 -6.79 -6.96
C PRO A 119 9.94 -5.34 -6.60
N ALA A 120 11.21 -4.98 -6.50
CA ALA A 120 11.59 -3.63 -6.05
C ALA A 120 11.07 -2.52 -6.98
N ARG A 121 10.85 -2.82 -8.27
CA ARG A 121 10.25 -1.89 -9.24
C ARG A 121 8.84 -1.43 -8.85
N PHE A 122 8.15 -2.15 -7.96
CA PHE A 122 6.86 -1.76 -7.39
C PHE A 122 6.88 -0.35 -6.80
N ILE A 123 8.01 0.08 -6.23
CA ILE A 123 8.18 1.42 -5.67
C ILE A 123 7.93 2.50 -6.74
N LEU A 124 8.40 2.30 -7.98
CA LEU A 124 8.22 3.26 -9.08
C LEU A 124 6.75 3.38 -9.49
N THR A 125 6.02 2.26 -9.47
CA THR A 125 4.58 2.25 -9.76
C THR A 125 3.77 2.85 -8.62
N PHE A 126 4.17 2.58 -7.37
CA PHE A 126 3.50 3.10 -6.20
C PHE A 126 3.56 4.62 -6.10
N SER A 127 4.67 5.26 -6.47
CA SER A 127 4.74 6.74 -6.52
C SER A 127 3.76 7.38 -7.51
N LYS A 128 3.24 6.61 -8.48
CA LYS A 128 2.22 7.03 -9.45
C LYS A 128 0.79 6.62 -9.04
N PHE A 129 0.65 5.84 -7.99
CA PHE A 129 -0.64 5.34 -7.50
C PHE A 129 -1.40 6.49 -6.82
N ARG A 130 -2.44 7.02 -7.47
CA ARG A 130 -3.20 8.18 -7.00
C ARG A 130 -4.72 7.95 -6.96
N PRO A 131 -5.24 6.99 -6.16
CA PRO A 131 -6.68 6.79 -5.99
C PRO A 131 -7.48 8.06 -5.68
N ILE A 132 -6.88 9.03 -4.99
CA ILE A 132 -7.55 10.30 -4.64
C ILE A 132 -8.10 11.06 -5.85
N THR A 133 -7.52 10.89 -7.05
CA THR A 133 -8.01 11.58 -8.26
C THR A 133 -9.22 10.90 -8.88
N ALA A 134 -9.48 9.63 -8.56
CA ALA A 134 -10.66 8.90 -9.04
C ALA A 134 -11.90 9.17 -8.17
N VAL A 135 -11.69 9.59 -6.91
CA VAL A 135 -12.75 9.77 -5.92
C VAL A 135 -13.93 10.63 -6.42
N PRO A 136 -13.73 11.80 -7.06
CA PRO A 136 -14.84 12.63 -7.56
C PRO A 136 -15.69 12.01 -8.68
N HIS A 137 -15.25 10.87 -9.22
CA HIS A 137 -15.90 10.18 -10.34
C HIS A 137 -16.60 8.88 -9.90
N ILE A 138 -16.59 8.55 -8.61
CA ILE A 138 -17.24 7.35 -8.07
C ILE A 138 -18.72 7.64 -7.84
N GLU A 139 -19.60 6.87 -8.51
CA GLU A 139 -21.05 7.10 -8.46
C GLU A 139 -21.74 6.55 -7.20
N CYS A 140 -21.06 5.65 -6.48
CA CYS A 140 -21.65 4.91 -5.36
C CYS A 140 -21.19 5.44 -3.99
N PRO A 141 -21.97 5.23 -2.91
CA PRO A 141 -21.56 5.63 -1.57
C PRO A 141 -20.26 4.98 -1.12
N ILE A 142 -19.40 5.78 -0.48
CA ILE A 142 -18.10 5.34 0.04
C ILE A 142 -18.07 5.52 1.56
N LEU A 143 -17.74 4.45 2.29
CA LEU A 143 -17.37 4.51 3.70
C LEU A 143 -15.86 4.52 3.82
N TYR A 144 -15.30 5.59 4.36
CA TYR A 144 -13.90 5.66 4.75
C TYR A 144 -13.74 5.28 6.22
N VAL A 145 -12.79 4.39 6.52
CA VAL A 145 -12.41 4.06 7.91
C VAL A 145 -11.03 4.62 8.18
N GLN A 146 -10.98 5.77 8.84
CA GLN A 146 -9.76 6.46 9.22
C GLN A 146 -9.23 5.92 10.55
N PRO A 147 -7.97 5.46 10.63
CA PRO A 147 -7.35 5.15 11.91
C PRO A 147 -7.11 6.45 12.71
N SER A 148 -7.13 6.40 14.04
CA SER A 148 -6.79 7.57 14.87
C SER A 148 -5.32 7.98 14.73
N TRP A 149 -4.44 7.02 14.40
CA TRP A 149 -3.02 7.22 14.19
C TRP A 149 -2.49 6.24 13.13
N ASP A 150 -1.60 6.69 12.26
CA ASP A 150 -0.98 5.90 11.20
C ASP A 150 0.48 6.35 11.01
N SER A 151 1.42 5.40 11.08
CA SER A 151 2.86 5.59 10.90
C SER A 151 3.35 5.32 9.47
N VAL A 152 2.46 4.83 8.61
CA VAL A 152 2.81 4.28 7.30
C VAL A 152 2.40 5.23 6.18
N VAL A 153 1.19 5.80 6.28
CA VAL A 153 0.62 6.68 5.25
C VAL A 153 0.10 7.99 5.87
N PRO A 154 0.06 9.10 5.10
CA PRO A 154 -0.49 10.37 5.52
C PRO A 154 -2.01 10.27 5.75
N ASN A 155 -2.37 10.03 7.00
CA ASN A 155 -3.74 9.82 7.44
C ASN A 155 -4.69 11.00 7.15
N HIS A 156 -4.14 12.21 7.02
CA HIS A 156 -4.90 13.44 6.78
C HIS A 156 -5.54 13.51 5.37
N LEU A 157 -5.17 12.63 4.44
CA LEU A 157 -5.78 12.57 3.12
C LEU A 157 -7.19 11.95 3.13
N ILE A 158 -7.53 11.18 4.17
CA ILE A 158 -8.81 10.47 4.22
C ILE A 158 -10.00 11.46 4.33
N PRO A 159 -9.97 12.47 5.22
CA PRO A 159 -11.00 13.52 5.22
C PRO A 159 -11.11 14.28 3.91
N VAL A 160 -9.98 14.53 3.23
CA VAL A 160 -9.95 15.21 1.93
C VAL A 160 -10.66 14.36 0.87
N ALA A 161 -10.39 13.06 0.81
CA ALA A 161 -11.10 12.14 -0.07
C ALA A 161 -12.60 12.08 0.26
N ALA A 162 -12.96 12.00 1.55
CA ALA A 162 -14.36 11.96 1.97
C ALA A 162 -15.15 13.23 1.56
N GLN A 163 -14.52 14.40 1.59
CA GLN A 163 -15.13 15.66 1.13
C GLN A 163 -15.28 15.76 -0.38
N ALA A 164 -14.48 15.01 -1.14
CA ALA A 164 -14.48 14.99 -2.59
C ALA A 164 -15.36 13.87 -3.19
N SER A 165 -15.94 13.01 -2.34
CA SER A 165 -16.82 11.89 -2.72
C SER A 165 -18.28 12.30 -2.84
#